data_AF-A0A7C5ZRG6-F1
#
_entry.id   AF-A0A7C5ZRG6-F1
#
_cell.length_a   1.000
_cell.length_b   1.000
_cell.length_c   1.000
_cell.angle_alpha   90.00
_cell.angle_beta   90.00
_cell.angle_gamma   90.00
#
_symmetry.space_group_name_H-M   'P 1'
#
loop_
_entity.id
_entity.type
_entity.pdbx_description
1 polymer ?
#
loop_
_entity_poly.entity_id
_entity_poly.type
_entity_poly.pdbx_seq_one_letter_code
_entity_poly.pdbx_strand_id
1 'polypeptide(L)'
;MPKLKLRIGKPKKAPIPPPPPQPIPKEFKVVERYPLYEPFAHVAIVQNPKTGEYKYILDELQLDQVERGIYNRILEILLAEIEAPKEEIPDPRKFFAERARKIVNKYRISLGWLPDVSWYKILYHAERDLVGFGKIDPLMRDPNIEDISCDGVKKPVFVWHRAYESIETNIQFETDEELDNMVVKLVHMSGKHVSSAFPIVDASLPGKHRLAVCYRREVTPFGTAFTIRKFREDPYSIIDLIKMGTFSEEMAAYFWICLENRASVMVLGGTAAGKTTALNAL
;
A
#
# COMPACT_ATOMS: atom_id res chain seq x y z
N MET A 1 30.26 -47.36 25.41
CA MET A 1 28.99 -47.02 24.74
C MET A 1 29.04 -45.55 24.30
N PRO A 2 28.99 -45.24 23.01
CA PRO A 2 29.12 -43.86 22.52
C PRO A 2 27.80 -43.10 22.67
N LYS A 3 27.86 -41.88 23.23
CA LYS A 3 26.69 -40.99 23.38
C LYS A 3 26.31 -40.39 22.02
N LEU A 4 25.15 -40.77 21.51
CA LEU A 4 24.52 -40.19 20.32
C LEU A 4 24.22 -38.71 20.57
N LYS A 5 24.92 -37.78 19.90
CA LYS A 5 24.56 -36.36 19.88
C LYS A 5 23.43 -36.17 18.86
N LEU A 6 22.18 -36.14 19.35
CA LEU A 6 21.02 -35.70 18.57
C LEU A 6 21.17 -34.20 18.26
N ARG A 7 21.61 -33.88 17.04
CA ARG A 7 21.48 -32.53 16.46
C ARG A 7 20.00 -32.31 16.12
N ILE A 8 19.26 -31.68 17.02
CA ILE A 8 17.93 -31.14 16.72
C ILE A 8 18.14 -29.95 15.77
N GLY A 9 17.96 -30.19 14.47
CA GLY A 9 17.92 -29.12 13.48
C GLY A 9 16.79 -28.15 13.82
N LYS A 10 17.03 -26.83 13.66
CA LYS A 10 15.98 -25.82 13.77
C LYS A 10 14.80 -26.23 12.88
N PRO A 11 13.54 -26.16 13.35
CA PRO A 11 12.40 -26.49 12.50
C PRO A 11 12.45 -25.58 11.27
N LYS A 12 12.51 -26.18 10.07
CA LYS A 12 12.33 -25.45 8.81
C LYS A 12 10.95 -24.81 8.88
N LYS A 13 10.90 -23.47 8.93
CA LYS A 13 9.64 -22.72 8.82
C LYS A 13 8.94 -23.19 7.55
N ALA A 14 7.75 -23.79 7.68
CA ALA A 14 6.95 -24.13 6.52
C ALA A 14 6.64 -22.82 5.76
N PRO A 15 6.79 -22.79 4.42
CA PRO A 15 6.42 -21.61 3.64
C PRO A 15 4.93 -21.34 3.85
N ILE A 16 4.59 -20.09 4.16
CA ILE A 16 3.19 -19.67 4.27
C ILE A 16 2.60 -19.73 2.86
N PRO A 17 1.49 -20.44 2.63
CA PRO A 17 0.89 -20.51 1.30
C PRO A 17 0.39 -19.12 0.88
N PRO A 18 0.46 -18.79 -0.42
CA PRO A 18 -0.12 -17.54 -0.93
C PRO A 18 -1.64 -17.48 -0.64
N PRO A 19 -2.25 -16.28 -0.71
CA PRO A 19 -3.66 -16.10 -0.45
C PRO A 19 -4.45 -16.95 -1.44
N PRO A 20 -5.55 -17.58 -1.01
CA PRO A 20 -6.48 -18.15 -1.97
C PRO A 20 -6.95 -17.02 -2.90
N PRO A 21 -6.99 -17.25 -4.23
CA PRO A 21 -7.51 -16.25 -5.15
C PRO A 21 -8.92 -15.85 -4.77
N GLN A 22 -9.21 -14.55 -4.80
CA GLN A 22 -10.57 -14.06 -4.63
C GLN A 22 -11.43 -14.53 -5.81
N PRO A 23 -12.75 -14.70 -5.60
CA PRO A 23 -13.65 -15.07 -6.67
C PRO A 23 -13.61 -14.01 -7.78
N ILE A 24 -13.17 -14.42 -8.96
CA ILE A 24 -13.22 -13.57 -10.16
C ILE A 24 -14.66 -13.58 -10.68
N PRO A 25 -15.25 -12.43 -11.03
CA PRO A 25 -16.57 -12.40 -11.64
C PRO A 25 -16.59 -13.28 -12.91
N LYS A 26 -17.64 -14.09 -13.09
CA LYS A 26 -17.70 -15.14 -14.14
C LYS A 26 -17.43 -14.65 -15.56
N GLU A 27 -17.65 -13.36 -15.80
CA GLU A 27 -17.48 -12.72 -17.10
C GLU A 27 -16.05 -12.28 -17.38
N PHE A 28 -15.15 -12.35 -16.40
CA PHE A 28 -13.78 -11.85 -16.50
C PHE A 28 -12.77 -12.99 -16.61
N LYS A 29 -11.68 -12.72 -17.34
CA LYS A 29 -10.52 -13.61 -17.48
C LYS A 29 -9.27 -12.93 -16.93
N VAL A 30 -8.40 -13.70 -16.28
CA VAL A 30 -7.11 -13.19 -15.78
C VAL A 30 -6.22 -12.84 -16.97
N VAL A 31 -5.70 -11.62 -16.97
CA VAL A 31 -4.70 -11.13 -17.92
C VAL A 31 -3.32 -11.20 -17.31
N GLU A 32 -3.19 -10.72 -16.08
CA GLU A 32 -1.91 -10.65 -15.37
C GLU A 32 -2.11 -10.97 -13.89
N ARG A 33 -1.10 -11.57 -13.25
CA ARG A 33 -1.06 -11.78 -11.81
C ARG A 33 0.34 -11.57 -11.29
N TYR A 34 0.49 -10.75 -10.24
CA TYR A 34 1.78 -10.48 -9.62
C TYR A 34 1.64 -10.29 -8.10
N PRO A 35 2.71 -10.57 -7.32
CA PRO A 35 2.72 -10.36 -5.88
C PRO A 35 2.88 -8.87 -5.54
N LEU A 36 2.20 -8.42 -4.49
CA LEU A 36 2.39 -7.09 -3.89
C LEU A 36 3.20 -7.18 -2.60
N TYR A 37 2.93 -8.22 -1.81
CA TYR A 37 3.67 -8.49 -0.58
C TYR A 37 3.58 -9.98 -0.26
N GLU A 38 4.60 -10.75 -0.62
CA GLU A 38 4.56 -12.19 -0.45
C GLU A 38 4.60 -12.62 1.02
N PRO A 39 3.80 -13.61 1.43
CA PRO A 39 2.74 -14.31 0.69
C PRO A 39 1.33 -13.77 1.02
N PHE A 40 1.22 -12.52 1.49
CA PHE A 40 0.00 -11.97 2.08
C PHE A 40 -0.93 -11.27 1.09
N ALA A 41 -0.37 -10.65 0.06
CA ALA A 41 -1.14 -9.86 -0.90
C ALA A 41 -0.61 -10.07 -2.32
N HIS A 42 -1.53 -10.40 -3.22
CA HIS A 42 -1.31 -10.49 -4.67
C HIS A 42 -2.40 -9.71 -5.38
N VAL A 43 -2.17 -9.34 -6.62
CA VAL A 43 -3.20 -8.79 -7.48
C VAL A 43 -3.35 -9.65 -8.73
N ALA A 44 -4.59 -9.82 -9.17
CA ALA A 44 -4.94 -10.27 -10.49
C ALA A 44 -5.60 -9.13 -11.27
N ILE A 45 -5.02 -8.75 -12.40
CA ILE A 45 -5.68 -7.89 -13.38
C ILE A 45 -6.54 -8.79 -14.25
N VAL A 46 -7.82 -8.49 -14.31
CA VAL A 46 -8.80 -9.27 -15.05
C VAL A 46 -9.50 -8.43 -16.09
N GLN A 47 -9.86 -9.02 -17.23
CA GLN A 47 -10.52 -8.33 -18.33
C GLN A 47 -11.82 -9.04 -18.71
N ASN A 48 -12.87 -8.28 -18.98
CA ASN A 48 -14.08 -8.78 -19.60
C ASN A 48 -13.86 -8.86 -21.13
N PRO A 49 -13.85 -10.06 -21.73
CA PRO A 49 -13.57 -10.22 -23.15
C PRO A 49 -14.67 -9.67 -24.07
N LYS A 50 -15.86 -9.35 -23.54
CA LYS A 50 -16.96 -8.75 -24.31
C LYS A 50 -16.90 -7.24 -24.34
N THR A 51 -16.59 -6.61 -23.20
CA THR A 51 -16.60 -5.14 -23.05
C THR A 51 -15.21 -4.52 -23.15
N GLY A 52 -14.15 -5.30 -22.99
CA GLY A 52 -12.77 -4.83 -22.88
C GLY A 52 -12.41 -4.23 -21.52
N GLU A 53 -13.38 -4.14 -20.60
CA GLU A 53 -13.24 -3.55 -19.27
C GLU A 53 -12.24 -4.33 -18.41
N TYR A 54 -11.33 -3.61 -17.76
CA TYR A 54 -10.36 -4.17 -16.81
C TYR A 54 -10.81 -3.94 -15.35
N LYS A 55 -10.50 -4.90 -14.48
CA LYS A 55 -10.64 -4.76 -13.02
C LYS A 55 -9.37 -5.18 -12.30
N TYR A 56 -9.13 -4.53 -11.17
CA TYR A 56 -8.05 -4.82 -10.24
C TYR A 56 -8.58 -5.68 -9.10
N ILE A 57 -8.22 -6.96 -9.07
CA ILE A 57 -8.66 -7.89 -8.02
C ILE A 57 -7.53 -8.09 -7.02
N LEU A 58 -7.65 -7.49 -5.85
CA LEU A 58 -6.74 -7.70 -4.73
C LEU A 58 -7.07 -9.03 -4.04
N ASP A 59 -6.11 -9.94 -4.07
CA ASP A 59 -6.09 -11.20 -3.33
C ASP A 59 -5.27 -11.00 -2.05
N GLU A 60 -5.95 -10.62 -0.96
CA GLU A 60 -5.33 -10.48 0.36
C GLU A 60 -5.77 -11.61 1.30
N LEU A 61 -4.81 -12.22 2.02
CA LEU A 61 -5.11 -13.20 3.06
C LEU A 61 -6.06 -12.59 4.09
N GLN A 62 -7.21 -13.22 4.29
CA GLN A 62 -8.19 -12.79 5.28
C GLN A 62 -8.01 -13.54 6.61
N LEU A 63 -8.37 -12.85 7.70
CA LEU A 63 -8.52 -13.46 9.02
C LEU A 63 -9.89 -14.14 9.12
N ASP A 64 -9.91 -15.41 9.54
CA ASP A 64 -11.15 -16.07 9.93
C ASP A 64 -11.71 -15.50 11.26
N GLN A 65 -12.88 -15.96 11.70
CA GLN A 65 -13.52 -15.45 12.92
C GLN A 65 -12.67 -15.65 14.19
N VAL A 66 -11.95 -16.77 14.29
CA VAL A 66 -11.09 -17.09 15.44
C VAL A 66 -9.83 -16.23 15.40
N GLU A 67 -9.18 -16.16 14.23
CA GLU A 67 -8.02 -15.31 13.96
C GLU A 67 -8.34 -13.85 14.24
N ARG A 68 -9.55 -13.37 13.88
CA ARG A 68 -9.99 -11.99 14.11
C ARG A 68 -10.24 -11.69 15.58
N GLY A 69 -10.79 -12.63 16.34
CA GLY A 69 -10.93 -12.49 17.80
C GLY A 69 -9.58 -12.37 18.51
N ILE A 70 -8.59 -13.15 18.07
CA ILE A 70 -7.23 -13.10 18.61
C ILE A 70 -6.50 -11.83 18.15
N TYR A 71 -6.70 -11.42 16.89
CA TYR A 71 -6.18 -10.17 16.34
C TYR A 71 -6.61 -8.97 17.18
N ASN A 72 -7.91 -8.84 17.52
CA ASN A 72 -8.40 -7.72 18.33
C ASN A 72 -7.71 -7.65 19.69
N ARG A 73 -7.53 -8.79 20.37
CA ARG A 73 -6.80 -8.86 21.66
C ARG A 73 -5.33 -8.46 21.51
N ILE A 74 -4.67 -8.91 20.44
CA ILE A 74 -3.29 -8.53 20.16
C ILE A 74 -3.19 -7.05 19.86
N LEU A 75 -4.14 -6.49 19.13
CA LEU A 75 -4.20 -5.07 18.82
C LEU A 75 -4.26 -4.24 20.10
N GLU A 76 -5.11 -4.61 21.06
CA GLU A 76 -5.19 -3.96 22.38
C GLU A 76 -3.86 -4.03 23.14
N ILE A 77 -3.21 -5.20 23.16
CA ILE A 77 -1.91 -5.37 23.82
C ILE A 77 -0.83 -4.52 23.13
N LEU A 78 -0.80 -4.52 21.79
CA LEU A 78 0.16 -3.74 21.01
C LEU A 78 -0.04 -2.24 21.25
N LEU A 79 -1.27 -1.74 21.27
CA LEU A 79 -1.59 -0.35 21.56
C LEU A 79 -1.22 0.05 23.00
N ALA A 80 -1.29 -0.88 23.95
CA ALA A 80 -0.93 -0.63 25.35
C ALA A 80 0.59 -0.72 25.62
N GLU A 81 1.32 -1.62 24.95
CA GLU A 81 2.74 -1.87 25.21
C GLU A 81 3.69 -1.16 24.25
N ILE A 82 3.26 -0.77 23.04
CA ILE A 82 4.13 -0.06 22.11
C ILE A 82 4.19 1.41 22.52
N GLU A 83 5.27 1.74 23.21
CA GLU A 83 5.63 3.13 23.46
C GLU A 83 5.95 3.84 22.13
N ALA A 84 5.42 5.06 21.98
CA ALA A 84 5.84 5.95 20.91
C ALA A 84 7.36 6.13 21.00
N PRO A 85 8.09 5.96 19.89
CA PRO A 85 9.52 6.08 19.93
C PRO A 85 9.93 7.50 20.30
N LYS A 86 10.94 7.61 21.17
CA LYS A 86 11.45 8.90 21.68
C LYS A 86 12.26 9.66 20.62
N GLU A 87 12.71 8.95 19.58
CA GLU A 87 13.49 9.47 18.48
C GLU A 87 12.80 9.15 17.15
N GLU A 88 13.11 9.93 16.13
CA GLU A 88 12.61 9.71 14.78
C GLU A 88 13.18 8.39 14.23
N ILE A 89 12.27 7.47 13.88
CA ILE A 89 12.66 6.15 13.39
C ILE A 89 12.75 6.19 11.86
N PRO A 90 13.89 5.80 11.26
CA PRO A 90 14.06 5.79 9.81
C PRO A 90 13.05 4.88 9.08
N ASP A 91 12.72 3.73 9.70
CA ASP A 91 11.74 2.77 9.18
C ASP A 91 10.73 2.36 10.28
N PRO A 92 9.59 3.07 10.37
CA PRO A 92 8.53 2.76 11.33
C PRO A 92 7.97 1.34 11.19
N ARG A 93 7.88 0.81 9.96
CA ARG A 93 7.34 -0.54 9.70
C ARG A 93 8.26 -1.60 10.28
N LYS A 94 9.55 -1.49 10.01
CA LYS A 94 10.54 -2.44 10.54
C LYS A 94 10.59 -2.41 12.07
N PHE A 95 10.58 -1.22 12.67
CA PHE A 95 10.55 -1.08 14.13
C PHE A 95 9.31 -1.75 14.73
N PHE A 96 8.14 -1.48 14.16
CA PHE A 96 6.89 -2.09 14.60
C PHE A 96 6.92 -3.61 14.44
N ALA A 97 7.35 -4.13 13.29
CA ALA A 97 7.42 -5.57 13.03
C ALA A 97 8.31 -6.29 14.06
N GLU A 98 9.45 -5.72 14.42
CA GLU A 98 10.35 -6.29 15.44
C GLU A 98 9.72 -6.29 16.83
N ARG A 99 9.05 -5.19 17.22
CA ARG A 99 8.38 -5.06 18.53
C ARG A 99 7.14 -5.95 18.62
N ALA A 100 6.27 -5.90 17.62
CA ALA A 100 5.06 -6.70 17.54
C ALA A 100 5.40 -8.20 17.61
N ARG A 101 6.46 -8.65 16.93
CA ARG A 101 6.90 -10.05 17.00
C ARG A 101 7.32 -10.47 18.41
N LYS A 102 8.00 -9.59 19.17
CA LYS A 102 8.39 -9.88 20.56
C LYS A 102 7.16 -10.00 21.47
N ILE A 103 6.21 -9.08 21.34
CA ILE A 103 4.97 -9.05 22.12
C ILE A 103 4.13 -10.29 21.80
N VAL A 104 3.92 -10.59 20.52
CA VAL A 104 3.17 -11.78 20.10
C VAL A 104 3.80 -13.06 20.64
N ASN A 105 5.12 -13.21 20.60
CA ASN A 105 5.79 -14.39 21.16
C ASN A 105 5.63 -14.52 22.68
N LYS A 106 5.55 -13.39 23.42
CA LYS A 106 5.32 -13.37 24.88
C LYS A 106 3.92 -13.85 25.23
N TYR A 107 2.91 -13.41 24.48
CA TYR A 107 1.49 -13.71 24.75
C TYR A 107 0.93 -14.90 23.96
N ARG A 108 1.75 -15.52 23.10
CA ARG A 108 1.34 -16.65 22.24
C ARG A 108 0.68 -17.78 23.02
N ILE A 109 1.20 -18.08 24.22
CA ILE A 109 0.71 -19.19 25.06
C ILE A 109 -0.62 -18.83 25.73
N SER A 110 -0.80 -17.58 26.15
CA SER A 110 -2.01 -17.12 26.86
C SER A 110 -3.21 -16.86 25.94
N LEU A 111 -2.96 -16.58 24.66
CA LEU A 111 -4.00 -16.21 23.69
C LEU A 111 -4.69 -17.42 23.03
N GLY A 112 -4.24 -18.64 23.35
CA GLY A 112 -4.77 -19.88 22.80
C GLY A 112 -3.88 -20.49 21.71
N TRP A 113 -4.23 -21.70 21.27
CA TRP A 113 -3.48 -22.41 20.25
C TRP A 113 -3.90 -21.94 18.85
N LEU A 114 -2.93 -21.48 18.06
CA LEU A 114 -3.07 -21.15 16.65
C LEU A 114 -1.88 -21.73 15.86
N PRO A 115 -2.10 -22.21 14.62
CA PRO A 115 -1.02 -22.56 13.70
C PRO A 115 -0.07 -21.38 13.47
N ASP A 116 1.20 -21.68 13.17
CA ASP A 116 2.21 -20.63 12.87
C ASP A 116 1.74 -19.66 11.78
N VAL A 117 1.08 -20.18 10.74
CA VAL A 117 0.53 -19.38 9.62
C VAL A 117 -0.42 -18.28 10.10
N SER A 118 -1.33 -18.59 11.03
CA SER A 118 -2.29 -17.63 11.57
C SER A 118 -1.59 -16.47 12.28
N TRP A 119 -0.50 -16.73 13.01
CA TRP A 119 0.28 -15.68 13.66
C TRP A 119 0.94 -14.74 12.64
N TYR A 120 1.41 -15.27 11.51
CA TYR A 120 1.95 -14.44 10.44
C TYR A 120 0.87 -13.57 9.79
N LYS A 121 -0.34 -14.10 9.55
CA LYS A 121 -1.47 -13.29 9.07
C LYS A 121 -1.79 -12.16 10.04
N ILE A 122 -1.94 -12.49 11.33
CA ILE A 122 -2.25 -11.51 12.38
C ILE A 122 -1.21 -10.40 12.43
N LEU A 123 0.08 -10.74 12.39
CA LEU A 123 1.16 -9.75 12.36
C LEU A 123 1.12 -8.88 11.11
N TYR A 124 0.83 -9.47 9.95
CA TYR A 124 0.63 -8.74 8.70
C TYR A 124 -0.52 -7.71 8.83
N HIS A 125 -1.69 -8.12 9.30
CA HIS A 125 -2.82 -7.20 9.51
C HIS A 125 -2.51 -6.13 10.56
N ALA A 126 -1.80 -6.48 11.63
CA ALA A 126 -1.39 -5.50 12.64
C ALA A 126 -0.43 -4.46 12.07
N GLU A 127 0.57 -4.86 11.28
CA GLU A 127 1.47 -3.93 10.58
C GLU A 127 0.68 -3.03 9.62
N ARG A 128 -0.19 -3.64 8.81
CA ARG A 128 -1.06 -2.97 7.84
C ARG A 128 -1.95 -1.91 8.49
N ASP A 129 -2.59 -2.27 9.59
CA ASP A 129 -3.62 -1.46 10.24
C ASP A 129 -3.05 -0.44 11.23
N LEU A 130 -1.93 -0.70 11.89
CA LEU A 130 -1.32 0.24 12.84
C LEU A 130 -0.30 1.17 12.18
N VAL A 131 0.58 0.66 11.32
CA VAL A 131 1.67 1.46 10.72
C VAL A 131 1.50 1.69 9.23
N GLY A 132 0.84 0.76 8.53
CA GLY A 132 0.53 0.88 7.11
C GLY A 132 -0.63 1.82 6.80
N PHE A 133 -1.11 1.77 5.57
CA PHE A 133 -2.22 2.59 5.07
C PHE A 133 -3.58 1.90 5.23
N GLY A 134 -3.70 0.95 6.17
CA GLY A 134 -4.95 0.21 6.43
C GLY A 134 -5.40 -0.61 5.22
N LYS A 135 -6.70 -0.54 4.90
CA LYS A 135 -7.32 -1.34 3.83
C LYS A 135 -6.71 -1.12 2.43
N ILE A 136 -6.14 0.07 2.19
CA ILE A 136 -5.49 0.41 0.92
C ILE A 136 -3.98 0.14 0.92
N ASP A 137 -3.41 -0.37 2.02
CA ASP A 137 -1.97 -0.65 2.11
C ASP A 137 -1.43 -1.51 0.97
N PRO A 138 -2.14 -2.56 0.49
CA PRO A 138 -1.65 -3.32 -0.66
C PRO A 138 -1.58 -2.48 -1.95
N LEU A 139 -2.53 -1.57 -2.18
CA LEU A 139 -2.48 -0.64 -3.31
C LEU A 139 -1.30 0.34 -3.19
N MET A 140 -1.00 0.77 -1.96
CA MET A 140 0.16 1.63 -1.70
C MET A 140 1.47 0.90 -2.00
N ARG A 141 1.54 -0.42 -1.79
CA ARG A 141 2.71 -1.26 -2.13
C ARG A 141 2.87 -1.53 -3.62
N ASP A 142 1.84 -1.34 -4.44
CA ASP A 142 1.92 -1.65 -5.88
C ASP A 142 2.67 -0.55 -6.66
N PRO A 143 3.87 -0.81 -7.23
CA PRO A 143 4.63 0.18 -7.99
C PRO A 143 3.96 0.61 -9.32
N ASN A 144 2.97 -0.15 -9.79
CA ASN A 144 2.25 0.13 -11.04
C ASN A 144 1.05 1.07 -10.86
N ILE A 145 0.66 1.37 -9.62
CA ILE A 145 -0.42 2.33 -9.32
C ILE A 145 0.17 3.73 -9.19
N GLU A 146 -0.44 4.70 -9.89
CA GLU A 146 -0.08 6.12 -9.80
C GLU A 146 -1.05 6.90 -8.91
N ASP A 147 -2.35 6.67 -9.07
CA ASP A 147 -3.39 7.34 -8.29
C ASP A 147 -4.33 6.31 -7.66
N ILE A 148 -4.85 6.60 -6.48
CA ILE A 148 -5.88 5.84 -5.77
C ILE A 148 -6.99 6.81 -5.40
N SER A 149 -8.23 6.52 -5.76
CA SER A 149 -9.39 7.37 -5.43
C SER A 149 -10.52 6.59 -4.80
N CYS A 150 -11.18 7.22 -3.82
CA CYS A 150 -12.36 6.69 -3.15
C CYS A 150 -13.42 7.79 -3.07
N ASP A 151 -14.60 7.52 -3.64
CA ASP A 151 -15.69 8.49 -3.78
C ASP A 151 -16.79 8.33 -2.71
N GLY A 152 -16.47 7.66 -1.59
CA GLY A 152 -17.38 7.42 -0.48
C GLY A 152 -17.61 5.95 -0.14
N VAL A 153 -18.53 5.71 0.78
CA VAL A 153 -18.88 4.37 1.26
C VAL A 153 -19.74 3.61 0.25
N LYS A 154 -19.68 2.28 0.28
CA LYS A 154 -20.38 1.35 -0.63
C LYS A 154 -20.08 1.59 -2.11
N LYS A 155 -18.92 2.21 -2.38
CA LYS A 155 -18.36 2.40 -3.71
C LYS A 155 -16.99 1.73 -3.78
N PRO A 156 -16.64 1.17 -4.94
CA PRO A 156 -15.29 0.67 -5.18
C PRO A 156 -14.27 1.80 -5.11
N VAL A 157 -13.11 1.47 -4.56
CA VAL A 157 -11.89 2.25 -4.73
C VAL A 157 -11.43 2.07 -6.19
N PHE A 158 -11.05 3.15 -6.84
CA PHE A 158 -10.46 3.14 -8.18
C PHE A 158 -8.97 3.37 -8.10
N VAL A 159 -8.25 2.84 -9.08
CA VAL A 159 -6.80 3.06 -9.22
C VAL A 159 -6.48 3.46 -10.65
N TRP A 160 -5.52 4.36 -10.80
CA TRP A 160 -4.89 4.64 -12.09
C TRP A 160 -3.66 3.73 -12.22
N HIS A 161 -3.79 2.67 -13.01
CA HIS A 161 -2.71 1.72 -13.28
C HIS A 161 -1.92 2.13 -14.52
N ARG A 162 -0.59 2.05 -14.48
CA ARG A 162 0.28 2.50 -15.58
C ARG A 162 0.01 1.84 -16.93
N ALA A 163 -0.40 0.58 -16.92
CA ALA A 163 -0.68 -0.18 -18.14
C ALA A 163 -2.17 -0.27 -18.51
N TYR A 164 -3.07 -0.05 -17.55
CA TYR A 164 -4.51 -0.33 -17.71
C TYR A 164 -5.40 0.89 -17.45
N GLU A 165 -4.79 2.04 -17.15
CA GLU A 165 -5.44 3.31 -16.83
C GLU A 165 -6.40 3.19 -15.63
N SER A 166 -7.53 3.89 -15.66
CA SER A 166 -8.52 3.90 -14.57
C SER A 166 -9.27 2.58 -14.50
N ILE A 167 -9.03 1.80 -13.45
CA ILE A 167 -9.67 0.50 -13.23
C ILE A 167 -10.29 0.39 -11.83
N GLU A 168 -11.43 -0.28 -11.76
CA GLU A 168 -12.16 -0.54 -10.53
C GLU A 168 -11.46 -1.62 -9.70
N THR A 169 -11.35 -1.44 -8.38
CA THR A 169 -10.87 -2.48 -7.46
C THR A 169 -12.02 -3.22 -6.76
N ASN A 170 -11.73 -4.38 -6.19
CA ASN A 170 -12.64 -5.09 -5.26
C ASN A 170 -12.63 -4.53 -3.83
N ILE A 171 -11.94 -3.41 -3.55
CA ILE A 171 -11.91 -2.78 -2.23
C ILE A 171 -13.07 -1.80 -2.11
N GLN A 172 -13.87 -1.93 -1.04
CA GLN A 172 -14.98 -1.04 -0.72
C GLN A 172 -14.97 -0.75 0.78
N PHE A 173 -15.42 0.45 1.18
CA PHE A 173 -15.68 0.78 2.58
C PHE A 173 -17.16 0.63 2.87
N GLU A 174 -17.53 -0.12 3.91
CA GLU A 174 -18.94 -0.45 4.16
C GLU A 174 -19.66 0.64 4.96
N THR A 175 -18.94 1.28 5.88
CA THR A 175 -19.48 2.26 6.82
C THR A 175 -18.68 3.56 6.81
N ASP A 176 -19.35 4.67 7.15
CA ASP A 176 -18.68 5.96 7.29
C ASP A 176 -17.59 5.90 8.37
N GLU A 177 -17.82 5.15 9.45
CA GLU A 177 -16.85 4.97 10.53
C GLU A 177 -15.55 4.29 10.06
N GLU A 178 -15.64 3.23 9.23
CA GLU A 178 -14.46 2.54 8.70
C GLU A 178 -13.60 3.50 7.85
N LEU A 179 -14.25 4.27 6.97
CA LEU A 179 -13.59 5.20 6.06
C LEU A 179 -13.05 6.43 6.80
N ASP A 180 -13.83 7.02 7.70
CA ASP A 180 -13.44 8.18 8.51
C ASP A 180 -12.24 7.85 9.39
N ASN A 181 -12.24 6.70 10.08
CA ASN A 181 -11.12 6.28 10.94
C ASN A 181 -9.83 6.09 10.12
N MET A 182 -9.94 5.51 8.93
CA MET A 182 -8.79 5.33 8.03
C MET A 182 -8.25 6.69 7.56
N VAL A 183 -9.12 7.60 7.12
CA VAL A 183 -8.73 8.92 6.63
C VAL A 183 -8.14 9.79 7.74
N VAL A 184 -8.74 9.79 8.93
CA VAL A 184 -8.18 10.47 10.11
C VAL A 184 -6.76 9.96 10.38
N LYS A 185 -6.56 8.64 10.38
CA LYS A 185 -5.22 8.05 10.53
C LYS A 185 -4.24 8.58 9.47
N LEU A 186 -4.62 8.57 8.19
CA LEU A 186 -3.75 9.04 7.10
C LEU A 186 -3.37 10.51 7.24
N VAL A 187 -4.32 11.36 7.61
CA VAL A 187 -4.10 12.79 7.83
C VAL A 187 -3.17 13.01 9.03
N HIS A 188 -3.36 12.25 10.12
CA HIS A 188 -2.49 12.28 11.30
C HIS A 188 -1.07 11.79 10.99
N MET A 189 -0.90 10.77 10.14
CA MET A 189 0.42 10.31 9.67
C MET A 189 1.20 11.40 8.93
N SER A 190 0.49 12.41 8.40
CA SER A 190 1.07 13.56 7.70
C SER A 190 1.30 14.77 8.64
N GLY A 191 1.10 14.62 9.95
CA GLY A 191 1.20 15.70 10.94
C GLY A 191 0.09 16.75 10.86
N LYS A 192 -1.05 16.41 10.23
CA LYS A 192 -2.21 17.30 10.08
C LYS A 192 -3.42 16.74 10.84
N HIS A 193 -4.49 17.54 10.89
CA HIS A 193 -5.76 17.17 11.51
C HIS A 193 -6.92 17.43 10.54
N VAL A 194 -7.99 16.66 10.68
CA VAL A 194 -9.24 16.81 9.92
C VAL A 194 -10.43 16.74 10.88
N SER A 195 -11.50 17.50 10.60
CA SER A 195 -12.70 17.56 11.44
C SER A 195 -13.89 18.04 10.63
N SER A 196 -15.11 17.91 11.16
CA SER A 196 -16.31 18.51 10.53
C SER A 196 -16.17 20.04 10.32
N ALA A 197 -15.48 20.75 11.23
CA ALA A 197 -15.25 22.19 11.08
C ALA A 197 -14.22 22.53 9.97
N PHE A 198 -13.28 21.62 9.71
CA PHE A 198 -12.24 21.76 8.68
C PHE A 198 -12.18 20.48 7.85
N PRO A 199 -13.15 20.26 6.95
CA PRO A 199 -13.35 18.98 6.30
C PRO A 199 -12.46 18.77 5.07
N ILE A 200 -11.82 19.81 4.54
CA ILE A 200 -10.98 19.73 3.35
C ILE A 200 -9.51 19.79 3.76
N VAL A 201 -8.73 18.76 3.42
CA VAL A 201 -7.32 18.66 3.81
C VAL A 201 -6.47 18.15 2.66
N ASP A 202 -5.42 18.90 2.34
CA ASP A 202 -4.29 18.43 1.54
C ASP A 202 -3.13 18.04 2.46
N ALA A 203 -2.52 16.89 2.25
CA ALA A 203 -1.48 16.34 3.11
C ALA A 203 -0.38 15.63 2.30
N SER A 204 0.78 15.41 2.93
CA SER A 204 1.89 14.65 2.36
C SER A 204 2.16 13.43 3.24
N LEU A 205 1.83 12.26 2.69
CA LEU A 205 1.99 10.97 3.34
C LEU A 205 3.47 10.52 3.32
N PRO A 206 3.84 9.53 4.15
CA PRO A 206 5.12 8.84 4.02
C PRO A 206 5.35 8.37 2.58
N GLY A 207 6.59 8.50 2.08
CA GLY A 207 6.90 8.30 0.66
C GLY A 207 6.62 9.52 -0.24
N LYS A 208 6.36 10.69 0.37
CA LYS A 208 6.04 11.96 -0.30
C LYS A 208 4.75 11.93 -1.14
N HIS A 209 3.92 10.90 -0.97
CA HIS A 209 2.65 10.78 -1.67
C HIS A 209 1.70 11.91 -1.26
N ARG A 210 0.96 12.48 -2.21
CA ARG A 210 0.00 13.55 -1.92
C ARG A 210 -1.35 12.93 -1.59
N LEU A 211 -1.97 13.41 -0.53
CA LEU A 211 -3.32 13.02 -0.11
C LEU A 211 -4.20 14.26 -0.16
N ALA A 212 -5.33 14.16 -0.85
CA ALA A 212 -6.42 15.13 -0.80
C ALA A 212 -7.65 14.46 -0.18
N VAL A 213 -8.29 15.13 0.77
CA VAL A 213 -9.43 14.59 1.53
C VAL A 213 -10.56 15.60 1.54
N CYS A 214 -11.77 15.10 1.32
CA CYS A 214 -13.03 15.77 1.64
C CYS A 214 -13.77 14.92 2.68
N TYR A 215 -13.78 15.39 3.93
CA TYR A 215 -14.20 14.64 5.09
C TYR A 215 -15.68 14.81 5.40
N ARG A 216 -16.36 13.68 5.62
CA ARG A 216 -17.77 13.54 5.98
C ARG A 216 -18.77 14.09 4.97
N ARG A 217 -20.03 13.75 5.24
CA ARG A 217 -21.18 14.05 4.38
C ARG A 217 -21.53 15.54 4.23
N GLU A 218 -20.91 16.40 5.04
CA GLU A 218 -21.11 17.85 4.98
C GLU A 218 -20.58 18.45 3.67
N VAL A 219 -19.52 17.86 3.10
CA VAL A 219 -18.92 18.31 1.83
C VAL A 219 -19.04 17.27 0.71
N THR A 220 -19.27 15.99 1.03
CA THR A 220 -19.36 14.90 0.05
C THR A 220 -20.59 14.01 0.29
N PRO A 221 -21.61 13.99 -0.61
CA PRO A 221 -22.88 13.31 -0.35
C PRO A 221 -22.80 11.83 0.02
N PHE A 222 -21.76 11.14 -0.46
CA PHE A 222 -21.60 9.69 -0.34
C PHE A 222 -20.70 9.26 0.84
N GLY A 223 -20.36 10.18 1.75
CA GLY A 223 -19.39 9.94 2.82
C GLY A 223 -18.04 10.56 2.49
N THR A 224 -17.05 10.39 3.37
CA THR A 224 -15.69 10.89 3.15
C THR A 224 -15.14 10.42 1.80
N ALA A 225 -14.47 11.31 1.07
CA ALA A 225 -13.79 10.98 -0.18
C ALA A 225 -12.29 11.33 -0.05
N PHE A 226 -11.45 10.56 -0.71
CA PHE A 226 -10.02 10.85 -0.76
C PHE A 226 -9.40 10.47 -2.09
N THR A 227 -8.32 11.17 -2.44
CA THR A 227 -7.46 10.84 -3.57
C THR A 227 -6.01 10.85 -3.11
N ILE A 228 -5.28 9.78 -3.41
CA ILE A 228 -3.84 9.68 -3.17
C ILE A 228 -3.13 9.66 -4.52
N ARG A 229 -2.19 10.59 -4.71
CA ARG A 229 -1.25 10.58 -5.82
C ARG A 229 0.11 10.11 -5.36
N LYS A 230 0.51 8.95 -5.87
CA LYS A 230 1.76 8.28 -5.51
C LYS A 230 2.91 8.93 -6.26
N PHE A 231 4.00 9.12 -5.54
CA PHE A 231 5.30 9.39 -6.14
C PHE A 231 5.98 8.06 -6.39
N ARG A 232 6.60 7.92 -7.55
CA ARG A 232 7.38 6.75 -7.89
C ARG A 232 8.61 6.69 -6.97
N GLU A 233 8.82 5.56 -6.31
CA GLU A 233 9.99 5.34 -5.44
C GLU A 233 11.31 5.39 -6.23
N ASP A 234 11.30 4.82 -7.44
CA ASP A 234 12.44 4.81 -8.35
C ASP A 234 12.13 5.66 -9.60
N PRO A 235 12.36 6.98 -9.57
CA PRO A 235 12.12 7.86 -10.71
C PRO A 235 12.98 7.43 -11.90
N TYR A 236 12.47 7.59 -13.12
CA TYR A 236 13.25 7.27 -14.32
C TYR A 236 14.53 8.09 -14.35
N SER A 237 15.66 7.41 -14.57
CA SER A 237 16.93 8.07 -14.85
C SER A 237 16.98 8.57 -16.28
N ILE A 238 17.92 9.47 -16.59
CA ILE A 238 18.18 9.88 -17.97
C ILE A 238 18.52 8.69 -18.88
N ILE A 239 19.19 7.66 -18.34
CA ILE A 239 19.54 6.43 -19.06
C ILE A 239 18.27 5.66 -19.43
N ASP A 240 17.28 5.61 -18.53
CA ASP A 240 16.00 4.94 -18.82
C ASP A 240 15.24 5.70 -19.91
N LEU A 241 15.24 7.04 -19.86
CA LEU A 241 14.62 7.86 -20.90
C LEU A 241 15.29 7.70 -22.26
N ILE A 242 16.61 7.49 -22.30
CA ILE A 242 17.34 7.16 -23.53
C ILE A 242 16.92 5.78 -24.05
N LYS A 243 16.90 4.76 -23.17
CA LYS A 243 16.48 3.39 -23.56
C LYS A 243 15.03 3.33 -24.05
N MET A 244 14.15 4.16 -23.49
CA MET A 244 12.76 4.30 -23.92
C MET A 244 12.59 5.12 -25.22
N GLY A 245 13.68 5.73 -25.73
CA GLY A 245 13.64 6.59 -26.92
C GLY A 245 12.98 7.96 -26.67
N THR A 246 12.80 8.35 -25.41
CA THR A 246 12.27 9.68 -25.04
C THR A 246 13.32 10.77 -25.20
N PHE A 247 14.60 10.45 -24.93
CA PHE A 247 15.75 11.30 -25.20
C PHE A 247 16.73 10.58 -26.13
N SER A 248 17.38 11.31 -27.03
CA SER A 248 18.60 10.78 -27.67
C SER A 248 19.82 10.98 -26.75
N GLU A 249 20.88 10.23 -27.00
CA GLU A 249 22.15 10.37 -26.27
C GLU A 249 22.71 11.80 -26.41
N GLU A 250 22.59 12.40 -27.60
CA GLU A 250 23.04 13.76 -27.87
C GLU A 250 22.20 14.81 -27.12
N MET A 251 20.87 14.62 -27.06
CA MET A 251 20.00 15.52 -26.29
C MET A 251 20.34 15.47 -24.79
N ALA A 252 20.54 14.27 -24.25
CA ALA A 252 20.93 14.10 -22.86
C ALA A 252 22.29 14.78 -22.56
N ALA A 253 23.29 14.58 -23.43
CA ALA A 253 24.60 15.23 -23.30
C ALA A 253 24.50 16.77 -23.40
N TYR A 254 23.68 17.27 -24.33
CA TYR A 254 23.44 18.71 -24.47
C TYR A 254 22.84 19.32 -23.20
N PHE A 255 21.77 18.72 -22.66
CA PHE A 255 21.16 19.21 -21.44
C PHE A 255 22.08 19.09 -20.22
N TRP A 256 22.90 18.03 -20.14
CA TRP A 256 23.92 17.92 -19.09
C TRP A 256 24.86 19.13 -19.12
N ILE A 257 25.45 19.45 -20.28
CA ILE A 257 26.35 20.62 -20.40
C ILE A 257 25.61 21.92 -20.04
N CYS A 258 24.37 22.10 -20.49
CA CYS A 258 23.57 23.27 -20.14
C CYS A 258 23.36 23.41 -18.62
N LEU A 259 22.98 22.32 -17.95
CA LEU A 259 22.71 22.31 -16.51
C LEU A 259 23.98 22.47 -15.67
N GLU A 260 25.09 21.86 -16.10
CA GLU A 260 26.41 22.06 -15.48
C GLU A 260 26.82 23.54 -15.51
N ASN A 261 26.47 24.24 -16.60
CA ASN A 261 26.69 25.68 -16.76
C ASN A 261 25.54 26.54 -16.19
N ARG A 262 24.66 25.95 -15.38
CA ARG A 262 23.53 26.63 -14.70
C ARG A 262 22.56 27.34 -15.63
N ALA A 263 22.40 26.85 -16.86
CA ALA A 263 21.35 27.35 -17.74
C ALA A 263 19.97 27.00 -17.15
N SER A 264 19.04 27.95 -17.22
CA SER A 264 17.65 27.71 -16.82
C SER A 264 16.91 26.92 -17.89
N VAL A 265 16.33 25.78 -17.52
CA VAL A 265 15.58 24.89 -18.42
C VAL A 265 14.12 24.80 -17.94
N MET A 266 13.17 24.83 -18.87
CA MET A 266 11.75 24.64 -18.60
C MET A 266 11.19 23.53 -19.50
N VAL A 267 10.56 22.52 -18.89
CA VAL A 267 9.93 21.40 -19.60
C VAL A 267 8.45 21.69 -19.79
N LEU A 268 8.00 21.81 -21.04
CA LEU A 268 6.63 22.12 -21.42
C LEU A 268 5.94 20.90 -22.06
N GLY A 269 4.60 20.91 -22.07
CA GLY A 269 3.79 19.81 -22.63
C GLY A 269 2.41 19.66 -21.99
N GLY A 270 1.54 18.85 -22.60
CA GLY A 270 0.20 18.55 -22.10
C GLY A 270 0.18 17.77 -20.78
N THR A 271 -0.99 17.66 -20.14
CA THR A 271 -1.18 16.81 -18.96
C THR A 271 -0.76 15.37 -19.28
N ALA A 272 -0.10 14.68 -18.35
CA ALA A 272 0.44 13.33 -18.52
C ALA A 272 1.52 13.13 -19.62
N ALA A 273 2.02 14.20 -20.27
CA ALA A 273 3.07 14.10 -21.30
C ALA A 273 4.50 13.81 -20.76
N GLY A 274 4.65 13.37 -19.51
CA GLY A 274 5.96 13.03 -18.93
C GLY A 274 6.83 14.21 -18.48
N LYS A 275 6.30 15.43 -18.36
CA LYS A 275 7.08 16.63 -17.98
C LYS A 275 7.86 16.48 -16.68
N THR A 276 7.19 16.06 -15.60
CA THR A 276 7.81 15.89 -14.28
C THR A 276 8.84 14.76 -14.29
N THR A 277 8.60 13.73 -15.12
CA THR A 277 9.55 12.64 -15.33
C THR A 277 10.83 13.13 -16.00
N ALA A 278 10.71 13.88 -17.10
CA ALA A 278 11.86 14.45 -17.80
C ALA A 278 12.63 15.43 -16.90
N LEU A 279 11.92 16.30 -16.17
CA LEU A 279 12.56 17.25 -15.25
C LEU A 279 13.28 16.57 -14.07
N ASN A 280 12.79 15.44 -13.57
CA ASN A 280 13.46 14.69 -12.51
C ASN A 280 14.68 13.89 -13.01
N ALA A 281 14.69 13.54 -14.30
CA ALA A 281 15.76 12.75 -14.91
C ALA A 281 16.96 13.61 -15.35
N LEU A 282 16.70 14.86 -15.74
CA LEU A 282 17.68 15.89 -16.09
C LEU A 282 18.33 16.50 -14.84
#